data_AF-A0A6N7YRI4-F1
#
_entry.id   AF-A0A6N7YRI4-F1
#
_cell.length_a   1.000
_cell.length_b   1.000
_cell.length_c   1.000
_cell.angle_alpha   90.00
_cell.angle_beta   90.00
_cell.angle_gamma   90.00
#
_symmetry.space_group_name_H-M   'P 1'
#
loop_
_entity.id
_entity.type
_entity.pdbx_description
1 polymer ?
#
loop_
_entity_poly.entity_id
_entity_poly.type
_entity_poly.pdbx_seq_one_letter_code
_entity_poly.pdbx_strand_id
1 'polypeptide(L)'
;MSIPRSSAAAVLLLAAGLAAPASAGAAAPAPCGGSAQITDATGDGHHINTDVTAAWFGQAAGQLQAVIQVKSAAWEPAHEDSSSATFAMLFRVGGTVRYVRGVAPRNAPPVYDHGTWSGGRFVSAGPTTGSVTQGPGGTMTIDVPAATGAVSGAVIAEPFVLTADGEDAPGVTHYVDRAPGGVTPTEPAYGADLVVASCFGGTGGGAGTGGGTGTGGGTGSGAGTGTGAGTGTGSGAGTGTGADGTGGTAGPAGGLGTGTAGVTAVQLTAPARVTGDGRVRISGRVVPARAGMIVTIRSTVSRVKVPNLVTTADGSFSGLVRIPESTGLRAVVDGFGSQTRSVLVRPLVRITTKRLRSGAVLVTGVVKPGLPGRIQLLRTTAITPSGRATVSTSGRFRIRLANPKRGRYQAIFTPAGDRAERATSNTGVIR
;
A
#
# COMPACT_ATOMS: atom_id res chain seq x y z
N MET A 1 58.11 -45.57 -33.01
CA MET A 1 57.33 -44.69 -32.12
C MET A 1 55.90 -45.22 -32.14
N SER A 2 55.58 -46.12 -31.21
CA SER A 2 54.29 -46.80 -31.11
C SER A 2 53.56 -46.27 -29.89
N ILE A 3 52.35 -45.73 -30.09
CA ILE A 3 51.47 -45.27 -29.02
C ILE A 3 50.54 -46.43 -28.63
N PRO A 4 50.50 -46.87 -27.36
CA PRO A 4 49.58 -47.91 -26.94
C PRO A 4 48.18 -47.31 -26.71
N ARG A 5 47.16 -48.00 -27.24
CA ARG A 5 45.76 -47.80 -26.90
C ARG A 5 45.48 -48.47 -25.56
N SER A 6 45.04 -47.70 -24.56
CA SER A 6 44.46 -48.25 -23.34
C SER A 6 42.96 -47.98 -23.34
N SER A 7 42.21 -49.08 -23.40
CA SER A 7 40.77 -49.14 -23.27
C SER A 7 40.36 -48.86 -21.83
N ALA A 8 39.53 -47.84 -21.61
CA ALA A 8 38.81 -47.66 -20.35
C ALA A 8 37.34 -48.06 -20.57
N ALA A 9 36.94 -49.15 -19.91
CA ALA A 9 35.58 -49.62 -19.86
C ALA A 9 34.72 -48.64 -19.05
N ALA A 10 33.71 -48.06 -19.69
CA ALA A 10 32.72 -47.24 -19.01
C ALA A 10 31.70 -48.15 -18.31
N VAL A 11 31.73 -48.14 -16.98
CA VAL A 11 30.70 -48.73 -16.13
C VAL A 11 29.46 -47.83 -16.21
N LEU A 12 28.42 -48.32 -16.88
CA LEU A 12 27.12 -47.65 -16.97
C LEU A 12 26.35 -47.91 -15.65
N LEU A 13 26.47 -46.99 -14.69
CA LEU A 13 25.62 -46.96 -13.49
C LEU A 13 24.24 -46.41 -13.88
N LEU A 14 23.28 -47.31 -14.05
CA LEU A 14 21.86 -46.98 -14.21
C LEU A 14 21.31 -46.54 -12.83
N ALA A 15 21.45 -45.26 -12.50
CA ALA A 15 20.75 -44.66 -11.37
C ALA A 15 19.31 -44.37 -11.79
N ALA A 16 18.41 -45.33 -11.55
CA ALA A 16 16.97 -45.08 -11.56
C ALA A 16 16.62 -44.19 -10.37
N GLY A 17 16.84 -42.89 -10.52
CA GLY A 17 16.33 -41.88 -9.62
C GLY A 17 14.81 -41.86 -9.73
N LEU A 18 14.13 -42.50 -8.78
CA LEU A 18 12.72 -42.26 -8.51
C LEU A 18 12.56 -40.74 -8.28
N ALA A 19 12.03 -40.04 -9.27
CA ALA A 19 11.65 -38.64 -9.14
C ALA A 19 10.60 -38.57 -8.03
N ALA A 20 11.00 -38.05 -6.88
CA ALA A 20 10.05 -37.67 -5.84
C ALA A 20 9.03 -36.71 -6.49
N PRO A 21 7.72 -36.89 -6.27
CA PRO A 21 6.73 -35.95 -6.78
C PRO A 21 7.11 -34.54 -6.29
N ALA A 22 7.10 -33.57 -7.21
CA ALA A 22 7.33 -32.18 -6.88
C ALA A 22 6.42 -31.81 -5.70
N SER A 23 7.00 -31.58 -4.54
CA SER A 23 6.27 -31.15 -3.35
C SER A 23 5.49 -29.90 -3.74
N ALA A 24 4.17 -29.95 -3.65
CA ALA A 24 3.31 -28.78 -3.82
C ALA A 24 3.93 -27.64 -3.00
N GLY A 25 4.21 -26.51 -3.65
CA GLY A 25 4.85 -25.37 -3.00
C GLY A 25 4.09 -25.00 -1.72
N ALA A 26 4.83 -24.69 -0.66
CA ALA A 26 4.23 -24.24 0.59
C ALA A 26 3.28 -23.07 0.30
N ALA A 27 2.12 -23.07 0.97
CA ALA A 27 1.17 -21.97 0.83
C ALA A 27 1.86 -20.64 1.14
N ALA A 28 1.58 -19.62 0.33
CA ALA A 28 2.17 -18.29 0.54
C ALA A 28 1.87 -17.78 1.96
N PRO A 29 2.84 -17.12 2.63
CA PRO A 29 2.61 -16.54 3.94
C PRO A 29 1.49 -15.49 3.86
N ALA A 30 0.71 -15.35 4.94
CA ALA A 30 -0.28 -14.29 5.02
C ALA A 30 0.38 -12.90 5.01
N PRO A 31 -0.32 -11.84 4.53
CA PRO A 31 0.19 -10.48 4.58
C PRO A 31 0.51 -10.02 6.00
N CYS A 32 1.69 -9.43 6.19
CA CYS A 32 2.03 -8.74 7.42
C CYS A 32 1.00 -7.64 7.70
N GLY A 33 0.50 -7.57 8.93
CA GLY A 33 -0.55 -6.63 9.32
C GLY A 33 -1.94 -6.96 8.76
N GLY A 34 -2.14 -8.12 8.15
CA GLY A 34 -3.46 -8.63 7.76
C GLY A 34 -4.06 -8.04 6.48
N SER A 35 -3.28 -7.32 5.67
CA SER A 35 -3.73 -6.80 4.38
C SER A 35 -2.60 -6.75 3.35
N ALA A 36 -2.93 -7.01 2.09
CA ALA A 36 -1.97 -6.84 1.00
C ALA A 36 -1.53 -5.38 0.84
N GLN A 37 -0.24 -5.18 0.56
CA GLN A 37 0.33 -3.85 0.33
C GLN A 37 -0.04 -3.32 -1.06
N ILE A 38 -0.22 -4.22 -2.03
CA ILE A 38 -0.61 -3.93 -3.40
C ILE A 38 -1.87 -4.72 -3.72
N THR A 39 -2.89 -4.04 -4.22
CA THR A 39 -4.13 -4.65 -4.73
C THR A 39 -4.38 -4.11 -6.12
N ASP A 40 -4.48 -5.03 -7.09
CA ASP A 40 -4.70 -4.71 -8.49
C ASP A 40 -5.70 -5.72 -9.09
N ALA A 41 -6.91 -5.74 -8.53
CA ALA A 41 -7.85 -6.83 -8.75
C ALA A 41 -8.26 -7.03 -10.23
N THR A 42 -8.13 -5.99 -11.05
CA THR A 42 -8.40 -6.07 -12.49
C THR A 42 -7.19 -6.54 -13.27
N GLY A 43 -6.00 -6.36 -12.70
CA GLY A 43 -4.77 -6.34 -13.45
C GLY A 43 -4.79 -5.24 -14.51
N ASP A 44 -3.77 -5.21 -15.37
CA ASP A 44 -3.75 -4.35 -16.55
C ASP A 44 -4.24 -5.07 -17.82
N GLY A 45 -4.41 -6.40 -17.73
CA GLY A 45 -5.02 -7.24 -18.75
C GLY A 45 -4.10 -7.61 -19.92
N HIS A 46 -2.78 -7.43 -19.78
CA HIS A 46 -1.84 -7.74 -20.86
C HIS A 46 -1.69 -9.26 -21.08
N HIS A 47 -1.27 -10.02 -20.07
CA HIS A 47 -1.15 -11.50 -20.13
C HIS A 47 -1.49 -12.14 -18.78
N ILE A 48 -2.35 -13.17 -18.76
CA ILE A 48 -2.91 -13.71 -17.50
C ILE A 48 -1.86 -14.27 -16.51
N ASN A 49 -0.71 -14.73 -17.01
CA ASN A 49 0.38 -15.31 -16.22
C ASN A 49 1.35 -14.27 -15.65
N THR A 50 1.24 -13.01 -16.06
CA THR A 50 2.04 -11.88 -15.57
C THR A 50 1.18 -10.74 -15.00
N ASP A 51 -0.15 -10.84 -15.16
CA ASP A 51 -1.17 -9.95 -14.61
C ASP A 51 -1.23 -10.08 -13.08
N VAL A 52 -0.64 -9.13 -12.37
CA VAL A 52 -0.58 -9.13 -10.90
C VAL A 52 -1.94 -8.71 -10.36
N THR A 53 -2.46 -9.50 -9.43
CA THR A 53 -3.76 -9.24 -8.79
C THR A 53 -3.62 -8.71 -7.38
N ALA A 54 -2.54 -9.09 -6.70
CA ALA A 54 -2.16 -8.59 -5.40
C ALA A 54 -0.68 -8.86 -5.16
N ALA A 55 -0.07 -8.07 -4.27
CA ALA A 55 1.25 -8.38 -3.76
C ALA A 55 1.40 -7.87 -2.33
N TRP A 56 2.20 -8.58 -1.54
CA TRP A 56 2.36 -8.28 -0.13
C TRP A 56 3.69 -8.76 0.40
N PHE A 57 4.07 -8.20 1.54
CA PHE A 57 5.11 -8.77 2.37
C PHE A 57 4.46 -9.70 3.40
N GLY A 58 5.01 -10.89 3.56
CA GLY A 58 4.60 -11.89 4.54
C GLY A 58 5.79 -12.35 5.38
N GLN A 59 5.52 -13.23 6.33
CA GLN A 59 6.55 -13.81 7.18
C GLN A 59 6.33 -15.32 7.32
N ALA A 60 7.40 -16.07 7.09
CA ALA A 60 7.47 -17.50 7.35
C ALA A 60 8.86 -17.85 7.89
N ALA A 61 8.94 -18.82 8.81
CA ALA A 61 10.20 -19.37 9.31
C ALA A 61 11.25 -18.32 9.77
N GLY A 62 10.79 -17.21 10.37
CA GLY A 62 11.66 -16.13 10.84
C GLY A 62 12.22 -15.23 9.73
N GLN A 63 11.71 -15.33 8.51
CA GLN A 63 12.17 -14.54 7.36
C GLN A 63 11.04 -13.69 6.77
N LEU A 64 11.41 -12.49 6.31
CA LEU A 64 10.53 -11.62 5.54
C LEU A 64 10.48 -12.14 4.10
N GLN A 65 9.28 -12.26 3.54
CA GLN A 65 9.07 -12.73 2.18
C GLN A 65 8.23 -11.73 1.39
N ALA A 66 8.59 -11.48 0.14
CA ALA A 66 7.76 -10.78 -0.83
C ALA A 66 6.90 -11.81 -1.57
N VAL A 67 5.60 -11.57 -1.63
CA VAL A 67 4.66 -12.44 -2.33
C VAL A 67 4.02 -11.65 -3.46
N ILE A 68 4.12 -12.19 -4.67
CA ILE A 68 3.50 -11.65 -5.89
C ILE A 68 2.44 -12.66 -6.34
N GLN A 69 1.17 -12.26 -6.30
CA GLN A 69 0.06 -13.08 -6.77
C GLN A 69 -0.35 -12.65 -8.18
N VAL A 70 -0.33 -13.60 -9.11
CA VAL A 70 -0.79 -13.38 -10.49
C VAL A 70 -2.17 -14.02 -10.69
N LYS A 71 -2.85 -13.62 -11.76
CA LYS A 71 -4.18 -14.12 -12.09
C LYS A 71 -4.20 -15.62 -12.38
N SER A 72 -3.24 -16.12 -13.15
CA SER A 72 -3.04 -17.56 -13.38
C SER A 72 -1.57 -17.91 -13.62
N ALA A 73 -0.94 -18.53 -12.64
CA ALA A 73 0.46 -18.87 -12.67
C ALA A 73 0.79 -20.06 -13.58
N ALA A 74 1.60 -19.80 -14.60
CA ALA A 74 2.32 -20.82 -15.39
C ALA A 74 3.86 -20.73 -15.21
N TRP A 75 4.35 -19.61 -14.67
CA TRP A 75 5.77 -19.29 -14.47
C TRP A 75 6.64 -19.53 -15.70
N GLU A 76 6.25 -18.93 -16.81
CA GLU A 76 6.95 -18.93 -18.08
C GLU A 76 6.69 -17.59 -18.82
N PRO A 77 7.56 -17.18 -19.75
CA PRO A 77 7.30 -16.03 -20.63
C PRO A 77 5.99 -16.19 -21.41
N ALA A 78 5.18 -15.13 -21.43
CA ALA A 78 3.93 -15.09 -22.19
C ALA A 78 4.19 -14.95 -23.70
N HIS A 79 5.21 -14.18 -24.08
CA HIS A 79 5.60 -14.02 -25.48
C HIS A 79 6.50 -15.17 -25.96
N GLU A 80 6.24 -15.69 -27.17
CA GLU A 80 6.98 -16.81 -27.76
C GLU A 80 8.45 -16.49 -28.06
N ASP A 81 8.75 -15.23 -28.38
CA ASP A 81 10.10 -14.72 -28.65
C ASP A 81 10.90 -14.41 -27.38
N SER A 82 10.28 -14.55 -26.21
CA SER A 82 10.92 -14.32 -24.92
C SER A 82 11.47 -15.62 -24.33
N SER A 83 12.68 -15.54 -23.78
CA SER A 83 13.38 -16.66 -23.13
C SER A 83 13.06 -16.78 -21.63
N SER A 84 12.54 -15.72 -21.01
CA SER A 84 12.19 -15.67 -19.59
C SER A 84 11.08 -14.66 -19.30
N ALA A 85 10.32 -14.92 -18.23
CA ALA A 85 9.45 -13.95 -17.56
C ALA A 85 10.13 -13.47 -16.27
N THR A 86 9.95 -12.21 -15.94
CA THR A 86 10.44 -11.57 -14.73
C THR A 86 9.28 -11.15 -13.84
N PHE A 87 9.43 -11.36 -12.54
CA PHE A 87 8.51 -10.93 -11.50
C PHE A 87 9.32 -10.29 -10.38
N ALA A 88 9.27 -8.97 -10.25
CA ALA A 88 10.04 -8.23 -9.27
C ALA A 88 9.15 -7.44 -8.33
N MET A 89 9.37 -7.56 -7.02
CA MET A 89 8.84 -6.62 -6.04
C MET A 89 9.91 -5.58 -5.74
N LEU A 90 9.65 -4.35 -6.14
CA LEU A 90 10.49 -3.19 -5.91
C LEU A 90 9.96 -2.40 -4.71
N PHE A 91 10.86 -1.84 -3.93
CA PHE A 91 10.51 -1.09 -2.72
C PHE A 91 11.63 -0.16 -2.29
N ARG A 92 11.29 0.90 -1.55
CA ARG A 92 12.26 1.86 -1.02
C ARG A 92 12.61 1.56 0.43
N VAL A 93 13.89 1.43 0.73
CA VAL A 93 14.43 1.37 2.11
C VAL A 93 15.65 2.26 2.20
N GLY A 94 15.68 3.15 3.21
CA GLY A 94 16.79 4.08 3.40
C GLY A 94 17.03 5.03 2.22
N GLY A 95 15.98 5.36 1.46
CA GLY A 95 16.07 6.21 0.27
C GLY A 95 16.40 5.48 -1.03
N THR A 96 16.93 4.26 -0.96
CA THR A 96 17.32 3.45 -2.12
C THR A 96 16.18 2.55 -2.59
N VAL A 97 15.97 2.45 -3.91
CA VAL A 97 15.04 1.47 -4.48
C VAL A 97 15.75 0.12 -4.56
N ARG A 98 15.24 -0.82 -3.77
CA ARG A 98 15.66 -2.22 -3.70
C ARG A 98 14.68 -3.09 -4.47
N TYR A 99 15.12 -4.29 -4.80
CA TYR A 99 14.22 -5.30 -5.34
C TYR A 99 14.54 -6.69 -4.77
N VAL A 100 13.52 -7.54 -4.80
CA VAL A 100 13.67 -8.99 -4.91
C VAL A 100 12.94 -9.43 -6.17
N ARG A 101 13.51 -10.39 -6.89
CA ARG A 101 13.05 -10.77 -8.22
C ARG A 101 13.15 -12.27 -8.40
N GLY A 102 12.13 -12.85 -9.02
CA GLY A 102 12.18 -14.18 -9.61
C GLY A 102 12.19 -14.06 -11.13
N VAL A 103 13.11 -14.76 -11.76
CA VAL A 103 13.18 -14.91 -13.22
C VAL A 103 12.78 -16.34 -13.51
N ALA A 104 11.74 -16.52 -14.31
CA ALA A 104 11.20 -17.80 -14.73
C ALA A 104 11.62 -18.08 -16.19
N PRO A 105 12.71 -18.83 -16.42
CA PRO A 105 13.17 -19.14 -17.77
C PRO A 105 12.22 -20.16 -18.42
N ARG A 106 12.11 -20.11 -19.75
CA ARG A 106 11.35 -21.10 -20.50
C ARG A 106 11.91 -22.50 -20.22
N ASN A 107 11.03 -23.42 -19.83
CA ASN A 107 11.37 -24.82 -19.54
C ASN A 107 12.35 -25.03 -18.38
N ALA A 108 12.49 -24.07 -17.46
CA ALA A 108 13.32 -24.23 -16.27
C ALA A 108 12.61 -23.68 -15.02
N PRO A 109 12.96 -24.19 -13.82
CA PRO A 109 12.45 -23.61 -12.58
C PRO A 109 12.86 -22.14 -12.43
N PRO A 110 12.05 -21.32 -11.74
CA PRO A 110 12.43 -19.94 -11.44
C PRO A 110 13.71 -19.86 -10.60
N VAL A 111 14.53 -18.85 -10.89
CA VAL A 111 15.71 -18.44 -10.12
C VAL A 111 15.46 -17.09 -9.47
N TYR A 112 16.05 -16.84 -8.30
CA TYR A 112 15.75 -15.64 -7.51
C TYR A 112 17.00 -14.84 -7.19
N ASP A 113 16.88 -13.51 -7.28
CA ASP A 113 17.93 -12.57 -6.92
C ASP A 113 17.37 -11.33 -6.21
N HIS A 114 18.27 -10.54 -5.64
CA HIS A 114 17.94 -9.29 -4.98
C HIS A 114 19.00 -8.23 -5.32
N GLY A 115 18.64 -6.95 -5.18
CA GLY A 115 19.59 -5.89 -5.51
C GLY A 115 19.00 -4.49 -5.45
N THR A 116 19.50 -3.62 -6.32
CA THR A 116 19.04 -2.24 -6.48
C THR A 116 18.45 -2.00 -7.86
N TRP A 117 17.42 -1.16 -7.93
CA TRP A 117 16.86 -0.68 -9.19
C TRP A 117 17.28 0.77 -9.42
N SER A 118 17.99 1.03 -10.52
CA SER A 118 18.47 2.37 -10.86
C SER A 118 18.49 2.56 -12.37
N GLY A 119 18.06 3.74 -12.84
CA GLY A 119 18.06 4.06 -14.28
C GLY A 119 17.21 3.10 -15.13
N GLY A 120 16.17 2.50 -14.55
CA GLY A 120 15.31 1.52 -15.25
C GLY A 120 15.96 0.15 -15.42
N ARG A 121 16.95 -0.22 -14.58
CA ARG A 121 17.69 -1.48 -14.66
C ARG A 121 17.83 -2.16 -13.31
N PHE A 122 17.79 -3.49 -13.32
CA PHE A 122 18.15 -4.34 -12.19
C PHE A 122 19.67 -4.46 -12.07
N VAL A 123 20.20 -4.16 -10.89
CA VAL A 123 21.60 -4.41 -10.53
C VAL A 123 21.62 -5.40 -9.37
N SER A 124 21.98 -6.65 -9.68
CA SER A 124 21.97 -7.75 -8.73
C SER A 124 23.08 -7.60 -7.69
N ALA A 125 22.72 -7.84 -6.43
CA ALA A 125 23.62 -7.92 -5.28
C ALA A 125 23.88 -9.37 -4.84
N GLY A 126 23.20 -10.34 -5.45
CA GLY A 126 23.38 -11.76 -5.19
C GLY A 126 22.08 -12.58 -5.26
N PRO A 127 22.20 -13.92 -5.21
CA PRO A 127 21.03 -14.80 -5.20
C PRO A 127 20.21 -14.62 -3.93
N THR A 128 18.93 -14.98 -4.00
CA THR A 128 18.06 -15.23 -2.85
C THR A 128 17.31 -16.54 -3.07
N THR A 129 16.44 -16.93 -2.13
CA THR A 129 15.60 -18.12 -2.23
C THR A 129 14.14 -17.74 -2.45
N GLY A 130 13.34 -18.69 -2.90
CA GLY A 130 11.94 -18.47 -3.20
C GLY A 130 11.23 -19.75 -3.58
N SER A 131 9.92 -19.65 -3.77
CA SER A 131 9.05 -20.74 -4.17
C SER A 131 7.87 -20.21 -4.99
N VAL A 132 7.20 -21.12 -5.68
CA VAL A 132 6.03 -20.79 -6.48
C VAL A 132 4.87 -21.76 -6.25
N THR A 133 3.65 -21.27 -6.41
CA THR A 133 2.44 -22.08 -6.54
C THR A 133 1.85 -21.90 -7.93
N GLN A 134 1.33 -22.97 -8.53
CA GLN A 134 0.81 -22.99 -9.91
C GLN A 134 -0.70 -22.72 -9.97
N GLY A 135 -1.20 -22.33 -11.14
CA GLY A 135 -2.63 -22.24 -11.43
C GLY A 135 -3.29 -20.92 -11.02
N PRO A 136 -4.65 -20.88 -10.99
CA PRO A 136 -5.40 -19.66 -10.69
C PRO A 136 -5.02 -19.05 -9.34
N GLY A 137 -4.70 -17.75 -9.32
CA GLY A 137 -4.26 -17.06 -8.11
C GLY A 137 -2.90 -17.55 -7.57
N GLY A 138 -2.09 -18.19 -8.40
CA GLY A 138 -0.76 -18.65 -8.01
C GLY A 138 0.17 -17.51 -7.60
N THR A 139 1.11 -17.84 -6.72
CA THR A 139 1.98 -16.87 -6.06
C THR A 139 3.45 -17.21 -6.28
N MET A 140 4.26 -16.20 -6.54
CA MET A 140 5.71 -16.26 -6.39
C MET A 140 6.09 -15.65 -5.05
N THR A 141 6.69 -16.45 -4.17
CA THR A 141 7.17 -16.05 -2.86
C THR A 141 8.68 -15.99 -2.88
N ILE A 142 9.27 -14.84 -2.55
CA ILE A 142 10.70 -14.58 -2.64
C ILE A 142 11.19 -14.11 -1.28
N ASP A 143 12.24 -14.75 -0.75
CA ASP A 143 12.85 -14.33 0.50
C ASP A 143 13.50 -12.95 0.32
N VAL A 144 13.27 -12.06 1.28
CA VAL A 144 13.82 -10.70 1.30
C VAL A 144 15.05 -10.69 2.19
N PRO A 145 16.28 -10.70 1.64
CA PRO A 145 17.48 -10.77 2.45
C PRO A 145 17.64 -9.51 3.30
N ALA A 146 18.16 -9.66 4.52
CA ALA A 146 18.52 -8.53 5.38
C ALA A 146 19.49 -7.53 4.70
N ALA A 147 20.29 -8.01 3.73
CA ALA A 147 21.20 -7.19 2.91
C ALA A 147 20.49 -6.11 2.06
N THR A 148 19.19 -6.26 1.82
CA THR A 148 18.36 -5.20 1.20
C THR A 148 18.16 -4.00 2.13
N GLY A 149 18.46 -4.15 3.42
CA GLY A 149 18.15 -3.17 4.47
C GLY A 149 16.74 -3.35 5.07
N ALA A 150 15.94 -4.29 4.56
CA ALA A 150 14.63 -4.65 5.09
C ALA A 150 14.74 -5.46 6.40
N VAL A 151 15.36 -4.87 7.42
CA VAL A 151 15.55 -5.44 8.76
C VAL A 151 14.47 -4.96 9.72
N SER A 152 14.32 -5.61 10.87
CA SER A 152 13.35 -5.19 11.90
C SER A 152 13.49 -3.71 12.24
N GLY A 153 12.36 -3.00 12.28
CA GLY A 153 12.29 -1.54 12.48
C GLY A 153 12.47 -0.70 11.22
N ALA A 154 12.97 -1.26 10.11
CA ALA A 154 13.01 -0.56 8.84
C ALA A 154 11.62 -0.32 8.27
N VAL A 155 11.44 0.81 7.60
CA VAL A 155 10.27 1.11 6.78
C VAL A 155 10.58 0.70 5.34
N ILE A 156 9.82 -0.24 4.82
CA ILE A 156 9.70 -0.56 3.40
C ILE A 156 8.62 0.35 2.83
N ALA A 157 9.01 1.32 2.03
CA ALA A 157 8.10 2.32 1.49
C ALA A 157 7.86 2.12 -0.01
N GLU A 158 6.73 2.64 -0.48
CA GLU A 158 6.41 2.72 -1.92
C GLU A 158 6.58 1.40 -2.69
N PRO A 159 6.11 0.23 -2.17
CA PRO A 159 6.28 -1.00 -2.89
C PRO A 159 5.49 -1.00 -4.20
N PHE A 160 6.05 -1.57 -5.26
CA PHE A 160 5.34 -1.88 -6.49
C PHE A 160 5.88 -3.17 -7.08
N VAL A 161 5.07 -3.86 -7.86
CA VAL A 161 5.50 -5.01 -8.65
C VAL A 161 5.76 -4.56 -10.07
N LEU A 162 6.75 -5.17 -10.70
CA LEU A 162 7.00 -5.06 -12.13
C LEU A 162 7.12 -6.47 -12.69
N THR A 163 6.36 -6.76 -13.74
CA THR A 163 6.51 -7.98 -14.53
C THR A 163 6.91 -7.64 -15.96
N ALA A 164 7.75 -8.48 -16.54
CA ALA A 164 8.30 -8.26 -17.87
C ALA A 164 8.65 -9.58 -18.54
N ASP A 165 8.63 -9.61 -19.87
CA ASP A 165 9.16 -10.70 -20.67
C ASP A 165 10.44 -10.25 -21.38
N GLY A 166 11.43 -11.15 -21.45
CA GLY A 166 12.63 -10.97 -22.28
C GLY A 166 13.62 -9.92 -21.80
N GLU A 167 13.69 -9.65 -20.48
CA GLU A 167 14.60 -8.62 -19.91
C GLU A 167 16.09 -8.83 -20.27
N ASP A 168 16.51 -10.05 -20.57
CA ASP A 168 17.90 -10.40 -20.89
C ASP A 168 18.19 -10.47 -22.40
N ALA A 169 17.19 -10.26 -23.27
CA ALA A 169 17.39 -10.26 -24.72
C ALA A 169 17.84 -8.87 -25.23
N PRO A 170 18.77 -8.78 -26.20
CA PRO A 170 19.09 -7.51 -26.85
C PRO A 170 17.85 -6.99 -27.60
N GLY A 171 17.18 -5.95 -27.07
CA GLY A 171 15.93 -5.44 -27.63
C GLY A 171 15.14 -4.52 -26.69
N VAL A 172 13.84 -4.37 -26.96
CA VAL A 172 12.88 -3.63 -26.12
C VAL A 172 12.34 -4.60 -25.07
N THR A 173 12.59 -4.34 -23.79
CA THR A 173 11.93 -5.08 -22.70
C THR A 173 10.41 -4.96 -22.84
N HIS A 174 9.72 -6.10 -22.87
CA HIS A 174 8.27 -6.15 -22.87
C HIS A 174 7.79 -6.04 -21.43
N TYR A 175 7.65 -4.82 -20.91
CA TYR A 175 6.97 -4.65 -19.63
C TYR A 175 5.52 -5.06 -19.78
N VAL A 176 5.11 -6.01 -18.93
CA VAL A 176 3.81 -6.67 -19.06
C VAL A 176 2.83 -6.17 -18.02
N ASP A 177 3.28 -5.88 -16.79
CA ASP A 177 2.46 -5.26 -15.74
C ASP A 177 3.30 -4.48 -14.73
N ARG A 178 2.72 -3.42 -14.18
CA ARG A 178 3.24 -2.73 -13.00
C ARG A 178 2.11 -2.44 -12.00
N ALA A 179 1.98 -3.31 -11.01
CA ALA A 179 0.98 -3.18 -9.95
C ALA A 179 1.48 -2.42 -8.70
N PRO A 180 0.69 -1.51 -8.11
CA PRO A 180 -0.55 -1.01 -8.67
C PRO A 180 -0.24 -0.06 -9.83
N GLY A 181 -1.00 -0.13 -10.92
CA GLY A 181 -0.75 0.72 -12.09
C GLY A 181 -1.11 0.06 -13.41
N GLY A 182 -0.54 0.57 -14.49
CA GLY A 182 -0.55 -0.03 -15.83
C GLY A 182 0.81 -0.63 -16.16
N VAL A 183 1.13 -0.77 -17.45
CA VAL A 183 2.28 -1.56 -17.92
C VAL A 183 3.66 -0.92 -17.74
N THR A 184 3.79 0.36 -17.31
CA THR A 184 5.09 1.08 -17.41
C THR A 184 5.76 1.38 -16.05
N PRO A 185 7.09 1.19 -15.92
CA PRO A 185 7.81 1.40 -14.65
C PRO A 185 7.95 2.87 -14.23
N THR A 186 7.47 3.84 -15.04
CA THR A 186 7.55 5.28 -14.76
C THR A 186 6.30 5.87 -14.11
N GLU A 187 5.22 5.10 -14.02
CA GLU A 187 4.00 5.52 -13.34
C GLU A 187 4.22 5.87 -11.85
N PRO A 188 3.39 6.73 -11.24
CA PRO A 188 3.59 7.17 -9.86
C PRO A 188 2.81 6.33 -8.82
N ALA A 189 2.12 5.27 -9.23
CA ALA A 189 1.32 4.45 -8.34
C ALA A 189 2.19 3.45 -7.56
N TYR A 190 1.90 3.33 -6.27
CA TYR A 190 2.61 2.48 -5.31
C TYR A 190 1.64 1.92 -4.27
N GLY A 191 2.01 0.77 -3.71
CA GLY A 191 1.35 0.11 -2.60
C GLY A 191 1.59 0.78 -1.25
N ALA A 192 1.02 0.20 -0.20
CA ALA A 192 1.15 0.66 1.17
C ALA A 192 2.51 0.31 1.79
N ASP A 193 3.10 1.26 2.53
CA ASP A 193 4.34 1.03 3.28
C ASP A 193 4.16 -0.06 4.36
N LEU A 194 5.25 -0.77 4.65
CA LEU A 194 5.36 -1.78 5.71
C LEU A 194 6.49 -1.41 6.67
N VAL A 195 6.27 -1.56 7.97
CA VAL A 195 7.36 -1.60 8.96
C VAL A 195 7.70 -3.06 9.22
N VAL A 196 8.94 -3.47 8.94
CA VAL A 196 9.34 -4.88 8.97
C VAL A 196 9.07 -5.55 10.32
N ALA A 197 9.16 -4.81 11.42
CA ALA A 197 8.84 -5.33 12.75
C ALA A 197 7.40 -5.86 12.89
N SER A 198 6.44 -5.38 12.08
CA SER A 198 5.05 -5.85 12.13
C SER A 198 4.86 -7.26 11.54
N CYS A 199 5.83 -7.75 10.76
CA CYS A 199 5.85 -9.09 10.21
C CYS A 199 6.21 -10.16 11.23
N PHE A 200 7.02 -9.81 12.22
CA PHE A 200 7.58 -10.75 13.20
C PHE A 200 6.82 -10.71 14.52
N GLY A 201 5.49 -10.55 14.46
CA GLY A 201 4.59 -10.29 15.58
C GLY A 201 5.15 -10.76 16.92
N GLY A 202 5.43 -9.83 17.83
CA GLY A 202 5.96 -10.15 19.14
C GLY A 202 5.02 -11.12 19.85
N THR A 203 5.44 -12.38 19.98
CA THR A 203 4.82 -13.38 20.84
C THR A 203 5.06 -13.02 22.31
N GLY A 204 4.39 -11.97 22.78
CA GLY A 204 4.17 -11.73 24.20
C GLY A 204 3.10 -12.69 24.74
N GLY A 205 3.36 -13.99 24.68
CA GLY A 205 2.51 -15.01 25.31
C GLY A 205 2.77 -15.08 26.81
N GLY A 206 2.27 -14.11 27.57
CA GLY A 206 2.21 -14.18 29.03
C GLY A 206 0.79 -14.54 29.47
N ALA A 207 0.56 -15.79 29.88
CA ALA A 207 -0.66 -16.16 30.60
C ALA A 207 -0.61 -15.55 32.01
N GLY A 208 -1.38 -14.48 32.24
CA GLY A 208 -1.57 -13.89 33.57
C GLY A 208 -2.94 -14.26 34.13
N THR A 209 -2.97 -15.05 35.19
CA THR A 209 -4.13 -15.12 36.11
C THR A 209 -3.80 -14.29 37.35
N GLY A 210 -4.52 -13.19 37.54
CA GLY A 210 -4.34 -12.28 38.66
C GLY A 210 -5.34 -12.51 39.79
N GLY A 211 -4.83 -12.46 41.04
CA GLY A 211 -5.57 -12.16 42.26
C GLY A 211 -4.63 -11.50 43.28
N GLY A 212 -4.86 -10.23 43.63
CA GLY A 212 -4.08 -9.44 44.61
C GLY A 212 -4.35 -9.87 46.08
N THR A 213 -3.77 -9.29 47.14
CA THR A 213 -3.12 -7.99 47.39
C THR A 213 -2.12 -8.08 48.57
N GLY A 214 -1.06 -7.25 48.56
CA GLY A 214 -0.14 -7.02 49.70
C GLY A 214 1.04 -6.10 49.34
N THR A 215 1.40 -5.14 50.20
CA THR A 215 2.36 -4.06 49.94
C THR A 215 3.81 -4.41 50.31
N GLY A 216 4.72 -4.45 49.31
CA GLY A 216 6.18 -4.51 49.45
C GLY A 216 6.89 -4.65 48.09
N GLY A 217 8.03 -3.98 47.87
CA GLY A 217 8.66 -3.82 46.54
C GLY A 217 9.65 -4.92 46.11
N GLY A 218 9.45 -5.48 44.91
CA GLY A 218 10.37 -6.35 44.15
C GLY A 218 9.73 -7.00 42.91
N THR A 219 10.51 -7.27 41.84
CA THR A 219 10.07 -7.78 40.51
C THR A 219 10.45 -9.25 40.24
N GLY A 220 9.48 -10.08 39.78
CA GLY A 220 9.66 -11.43 39.20
C GLY A 220 8.34 -12.25 39.13
N SER A 221 8.21 -13.17 38.15
CA SER A 221 7.03 -14.04 37.94
C SER A 221 7.28 -15.51 38.32
N GLY A 222 6.55 -16.01 39.32
CA GLY A 222 6.39 -17.41 39.76
C GLY A 222 5.38 -17.52 40.92
N ALA A 223 4.64 -18.63 41.08
CA ALA A 223 3.43 -18.71 41.91
C ALA A 223 3.61 -19.13 43.39
N GLY A 224 3.16 -18.25 44.32
CA GLY A 224 2.61 -18.45 45.71
C GLY A 224 3.54 -18.92 46.86
N THR A 225 3.31 -18.75 48.18
CA THR A 225 2.62 -17.79 49.08
C THR A 225 3.45 -17.74 50.38
N GLY A 226 3.79 -16.55 50.93
CA GLY A 226 4.42 -16.42 52.26
C GLY A 226 4.76 -14.97 52.66
N THR A 227 4.63 -14.64 53.94
CA THR A 227 4.83 -13.31 54.54
C THR A 227 6.29 -13.03 54.90
N GLY A 228 6.87 -11.93 54.41
CA GLY A 228 8.18 -11.42 54.85
C GLY A 228 8.51 -10.03 54.29
N ALA A 229 9.25 -9.22 55.06
CA ALA A 229 9.78 -7.92 54.62
C ALA A 229 11.21 -8.08 54.08
N GLY A 230 11.46 -7.66 52.83
CA GLY A 230 12.79 -7.66 52.22
C GLY A 230 12.80 -7.08 50.79
N THR A 231 13.96 -6.54 50.37
CA THR A 231 14.24 -6.07 49.00
C THR A 231 15.09 -7.10 48.25
N GLY A 232 14.64 -7.61 47.09
CA GLY A 232 15.41 -8.57 46.28
C GLY A 232 15.02 -8.62 44.80
N THR A 233 15.95 -9.08 43.96
CA THR A 233 15.80 -9.37 42.51
C THR A 233 16.10 -10.85 42.24
N GLY A 234 15.18 -11.60 41.61
CA GLY A 234 15.41 -13.00 41.23
C GLY A 234 14.38 -13.58 40.24
N SER A 235 14.80 -14.60 39.49
CA SER A 235 14.01 -15.43 38.57
C SER A 235 14.02 -16.89 39.02
N GLY A 236 12.85 -17.44 39.39
CA GLY A 236 12.64 -18.87 39.67
C GLY A 236 11.48 -19.14 40.64
N ALA A 237 10.82 -20.30 40.50
CA ALA A 237 9.84 -20.83 41.45
C ALA A 237 10.53 -21.68 42.53
N GLY A 238 10.26 -21.38 43.80
CA GLY A 238 10.70 -22.18 44.96
C GLY A 238 10.14 -21.61 46.27
N THR A 239 9.71 -22.51 47.17
CA THR A 239 9.21 -22.26 48.53
C THR A 239 10.38 -22.08 49.53
N GLY A 240 10.23 -21.16 50.50
CA GLY A 240 11.35 -20.66 51.33
C GLY A 240 11.44 -21.17 52.78
N THR A 241 12.47 -20.72 53.48
CA THR A 241 12.59 -20.38 54.93
C THR A 241 13.89 -19.59 55.10
N GLY A 242 13.92 -18.54 55.93
CA GLY A 242 14.98 -17.51 55.95
C GLY A 242 15.99 -17.59 57.08
N ALA A 243 17.11 -16.86 56.94
CA ALA A 243 17.91 -16.28 58.02
C ALA A 243 18.89 -15.22 57.45
N ASP A 244 18.97 -14.09 58.15
CA ASP A 244 19.97 -13.00 58.25
C ASP A 244 21.02 -12.77 57.14
N GLY A 245 21.13 -11.51 56.67
CA GLY A 245 22.29 -11.04 55.91
C GLY A 245 22.21 -9.56 55.46
N THR A 246 23.01 -8.71 56.11
CA THR A 246 23.26 -7.28 55.85
C THR A 246 24.28 -7.02 54.72
N GLY A 247 24.11 -5.92 53.97
CA GLY A 247 25.16 -5.19 53.19
C GLY A 247 24.80 -4.99 51.70
N GLY A 248 24.52 -3.76 51.20
CA GLY A 248 25.49 -2.74 50.73
C GLY A 248 26.01 -3.10 49.32
N THR A 249 25.84 -2.36 48.22
CA THR A 249 25.99 -0.91 47.94
C THR A 249 25.29 -0.58 46.60
N ALA A 250 24.91 0.69 46.44
CA ALA A 250 24.26 1.23 45.25
C ALA A 250 25.22 1.41 44.06
N GLY A 251 24.76 1.06 42.85
CA GLY A 251 25.33 1.50 41.58
C GLY A 251 24.22 2.14 40.71
N PRO A 252 24.46 3.29 40.06
CA PRO A 252 23.44 3.94 39.24
C PRO A 252 23.46 3.35 37.82
N ALA A 253 22.43 2.58 37.49
CA ALA A 253 22.05 2.28 36.10
C ALA A 253 20.56 2.64 36.00
N GLY A 254 20.13 3.63 35.24
CA GLY A 254 20.51 3.85 33.85
C GLY A 254 19.35 3.37 32.99
N GLY A 255 18.44 4.30 32.65
CA GLY A 255 17.46 4.12 31.59
C GLY A 255 16.25 3.24 31.93
N LEU A 256 15.16 3.88 32.37
CA LEU A 256 13.81 3.33 32.21
C LEU A 256 13.50 3.24 30.71
N GLY A 257 13.83 2.11 30.09
CA GLY A 257 13.29 1.72 28.80
C GLY A 257 11.81 1.40 28.97
N THR A 258 10.95 2.41 28.89
CA THR A 258 9.51 2.19 28.69
C THR A 258 9.36 1.48 27.34
N GLY A 259 9.19 0.15 27.38
CA GLY A 259 8.83 -0.65 26.23
C GLY A 259 7.41 -0.30 25.78
N THR A 260 7.25 0.88 25.16
CA THR A 260 5.98 1.32 24.61
C THR A 260 5.72 0.44 23.38
N ALA A 261 4.87 -0.57 23.52
CA ALA A 261 4.49 -1.52 22.45
C ALA A 261 4.09 -0.80 21.15
N GLY A 262 5.02 -0.70 20.19
CA GLY A 262 4.95 0.20 19.02
C GLY A 262 3.64 0.12 18.24
N VAL A 263 3.33 1.17 17.48
CA VAL A 263 2.18 1.16 16.55
C VAL A 263 2.32 -0.06 15.64
N THR A 264 1.23 -0.79 15.39
CA THR A 264 1.19 -1.95 14.49
C THR A 264 0.28 -1.72 13.29
N ALA A 265 -0.74 -0.85 13.42
CA ALA A 265 -1.61 -0.49 12.32
C ALA A 265 -2.22 0.91 12.49
N VAL A 266 -2.55 1.55 11.36
CA VAL A 266 -3.32 2.79 11.29
C VAL A 266 -4.47 2.58 10.33
N GLN A 267 -5.69 2.83 10.77
CA GLN A 267 -6.89 2.75 9.93
C GLN A 267 -7.40 4.16 9.62
N LEU A 268 -7.83 4.38 8.39
CA LEU A 268 -8.47 5.62 7.94
C LEU A 268 -9.83 5.31 7.32
N THR A 269 -10.81 6.09 7.76
CA THR A 269 -12.17 6.15 7.25
C THR A 269 -12.42 7.54 6.68
N ALA A 270 -12.87 7.57 5.43
CA ALA A 270 -13.31 8.77 4.73
C ALA A 270 -14.52 8.40 3.84
N PRO A 271 -15.44 9.34 3.58
CA PRO A 271 -16.54 9.08 2.67
C PRO A 271 -16.03 8.88 1.24
N ALA A 272 -16.61 7.94 0.50
CA ALA A 272 -16.23 7.70 -0.90
C ALA A 272 -16.55 8.88 -1.82
N ARG A 273 -17.54 9.71 -1.47
CA ARG A 273 -18.04 10.83 -2.28
C ARG A 273 -18.36 12.04 -1.42
N VAL A 274 -18.12 13.23 -1.96
CA VAL A 274 -18.53 14.51 -1.37
C VAL A 274 -19.13 15.42 -2.43
N THR A 275 -20.20 16.15 -2.08
CA THR A 275 -20.84 17.12 -2.98
C THR A 275 -20.56 18.55 -2.54
N GLY A 276 -20.30 19.45 -3.49
CA GLY A 276 -20.25 20.89 -3.22
C GLY A 276 -18.96 21.35 -2.56
N ASP A 277 -19.03 22.09 -1.44
CA ASP A 277 -17.89 22.80 -0.85
C ASP A 277 -16.76 21.89 -0.30
N GLY A 278 -16.95 20.57 -0.39
CA GLY A 278 -15.86 19.59 -0.28
C GLY A 278 -15.39 19.33 1.15
N ARG A 279 -16.10 19.80 2.18
CA ARG A 279 -15.73 19.50 3.56
C ARG A 279 -16.23 18.11 3.96
N VAL A 280 -15.31 17.25 4.35
CA VAL A 280 -15.61 15.89 4.83
C VAL A 280 -15.05 15.69 6.23
N ARG A 281 -15.75 14.89 7.03
CA ARG A 281 -15.16 14.33 8.24
C ARG A 281 -14.36 13.10 7.86
N ILE A 282 -13.11 13.07 8.29
CA ILE A 282 -12.30 11.86 8.29
C ILE A 282 -12.14 11.41 9.73
N SER A 283 -11.96 10.11 9.91
CA SER A 283 -11.70 9.51 11.21
C SER A 283 -10.87 8.26 11.05
N GLY A 284 -10.32 7.76 12.14
CA GLY A 284 -9.55 6.54 12.12
C GLY A 284 -9.15 6.10 13.50
N ARG A 285 -8.33 5.05 13.55
CA ARG A 285 -7.81 4.48 14.78
C ARG A 285 -6.39 3.99 14.58
N VAL A 286 -5.58 4.13 15.62
CA VAL A 286 -4.24 3.53 15.70
C VAL A 286 -4.30 2.33 16.62
N VAL A 287 -3.62 1.26 16.23
CA VAL A 287 -3.54 0.00 16.96
C VAL A 287 -2.07 -0.30 17.27
N PRO A 288 -1.72 -0.70 18.50
CA PRO A 288 -2.56 -0.64 19.70
C PRO A 288 -2.98 0.81 20.02
N ALA A 289 -4.09 0.95 20.76
CA ALA A 289 -4.66 2.24 21.13
C ALA A 289 -3.69 3.06 21.99
N ARG A 290 -3.45 4.31 21.61
CA ARG A 290 -2.55 5.23 22.32
C ARG A 290 -3.02 6.66 22.17
N ALA A 291 -2.99 7.43 23.26
CA ALA A 291 -3.28 8.85 23.26
C ALA A 291 -2.09 9.69 22.76
N GLY A 292 -2.37 10.89 22.27
CA GLY A 292 -1.35 11.93 22.05
C GLY A 292 -0.46 11.73 20.83
N MET A 293 -0.71 10.71 20.01
CA MET A 293 0.08 10.48 18.80
C MET A 293 -0.34 11.42 17.69
N ILE A 294 0.66 11.97 16.98
CA ILE A 294 0.44 12.86 15.85
C ILE A 294 0.18 12.03 14.60
N VAL A 295 -1.04 12.16 14.07
CA VAL A 295 -1.49 11.57 12.82
C VAL A 295 -1.35 12.57 11.70
N THR A 296 -0.37 12.34 10.83
CA THR A 296 -0.19 13.11 9.61
C THR A 296 -1.12 12.55 8.53
N ILE A 297 -1.99 13.38 7.96
CA ILE A 297 -2.80 12.97 6.81
C ILE A 297 -2.12 13.44 5.54
N ARG A 298 -1.66 12.48 4.74
CA ARG A 298 -1.12 12.71 3.39
C ARG A 298 -2.25 12.71 2.37
N SER A 299 -2.09 13.54 1.35
CA SER A 299 -3.02 13.68 0.24
C SER A 299 -2.28 13.48 -1.07
N THR A 300 -2.88 12.77 -2.03
CA THR A 300 -2.35 12.66 -3.41
C THR A 300 -2.40 14.01 -4.15
N VAL A 301 -3.18 14.95 -3.64
CA VAL A 301 -3.31 16.32 -4.14
C VAL A 301 -2.60 17.28 -3.18
N SER A 302 -1.50 17.89 -3.64
CA SER A 302 -0.64 18.77 -2.83
C SER A 302 -1.33 20.00 -2.25
N ARG A 303 -2.39 20.49 -2.92
CA ARG A 303 -3.18 21.66 -2.48
C ARG A 303 -4.23 21.35 -1.41
N VAL A 304 -4.51 20.06 -1.15
CA VAL A 304 -5.36 19.66 -0.03
C VAL A 304 -4.50 19.70 1.22
N LYS A 305 -4.76 20.70 2.06
CA LYS A 305 -4.11 20.83 3.36
C LYS A 305 -4.99 20.17 4.41
N VAL A 306 -4.40 19.23 5.13
CA VAL A 306 -5.03 18.55 6.26
C VAL A 306 -4.21 18.87 7.49
N PRO A 307 -4.82 19.34 8.60
CA PRO A 307 -4.09 19.49 9.85
C PRO A 307 -3.65 18.11 10.36
N ASN A 308 -2.54 18.10 11.09
CA ASN A 308 -2.21 16.92 11.89
C ASN A 308 -3.33 16.68 12.91
N LEU A 309 -3.74 15.43 13.06
CA LEU A 309 -4.73 15.02 14.04
C LEU A 309 -4.00 14.39 15.23
N VAL A 310 -4.63 14.41 16.40
CA VAL A 310 -4.07 13.80 17.61
C VAL A 310 -4.98 12.67 18.03
N THR A 311 -4.40 11.51 18.35
CA THR A 311 -5.18 10.39 18.86
C THR A 311 -5.68 10.64 20.28
N THR A 312 -6.90 10.20 20.56
CA THR A 312 -7.44 10.15 21.92
C THR A 312 -7.00 8.87 22.64
N ALA A 313 -7.39 8.70 23.90
CA ALA A 313 -6.97 7.56 24.73
C ALA A 313 -7.29 6.18 24.12
N ASP A 314 -8.37 6.08 23.35
CA ASP A 314 -8.73 4.84 22.67
C ASP A 314 -8.01 4.66 21.31
N GLY A 315 -7.05 5.54 20.98
CA GLY A 315 -6.31 5.54 19.72
C GLY A 315 -7.10 6.13 18.55
N SER A 316 -8.34 6.59 18.75
CA SER A 316 -9.13 7.20 17.68
C SER A 316 -8.67 8.62 17.36
N PHE A 317 -8.85 9.03 16.12
CA PHE A 317 -8.62 10.40 15.65
C PHE A 317 -9.75 10.81 14.69
N SER A 318 -10.07 12.10 14.64
CA SER A 318 -11.03 12.66 13.67
C SER A 318 -10.74 14.12 13.36
N GLY A 319 -11.04 14.53 12.14
CA GLY A 319 -10.89 15.91 11.70
C GLY A 319 -11.79 16.25 10.51
N LEU A 320 -12.02 17.54 10.31
CA LEU A 320 -12.68 18.07 9.11
C LEU A 320 -11.64 18.47 8.08
N VAL A 321 -11.79 17.98 6.86
CA VAL A 321 -10.87 18.24 5.74
C VAL A 321 -11.63 18.83 4.58
N ARG A 322 -11.04 19.86 3.96
CA ARG A 322 -11.55 20.41 2.71
C ARG A 322 -10.90 19.71 1.52
N ILE A 323 -11.73 19.07 0.71
CA ILE A 323 -11.40 18.30 -0.48
C ILE A 323 -12.02 19.02 -1.69
N PRO A 324 -11.27 19.94 -2.34
CA PRO A 324 -11.78 20.73 -3.45
C PRO A 324 -11.72 19.97 -4.79
N GLU A 325 -11.10 18.80 -4.85
CA GLU A 325 -11.07 17.92 -6.02
C GLU A 325 -10.92 16.47 -5.56
N SER A 326 -11.20 15.51 -6.43
CA SER A 326 -11.02 14.08 -6.17
C SER A 326 -9.62 13.81 -5.62
N THR A 327 -9.54 13.21 -4.44
CA THR A 327 -8.29 13.13 -3.66
C THR A 327 -8.16 11.77 -2.97
N GLY A 328 -6.98 11.18 -3.02
CA GLY A 328 -6.61 10.04 -2.17
C GLY A 328 -6.05 10.54 -0.84
N LEU A 329 -6.55 10.01 0.28
CA LEU A 329 -6.10 10.35 1.64
C LEU A 329 -5.46 9.14 2.31
N ARG A 330 -4.36 9.38 3.04
CA ARG A 330 -3.68 8.35 3.81
C ARG A 330 -3.28 8.90 5.18
N ALA A 331 -3.60 8.19 6.26
CA ALA A 331 -3.14 8.54 7.60
C ALA A 331 -1.78 7.90 7.86
N VAL A 332 -0.87 8.63 8.50
CA VAL A 332 0.49 8.16 8.84
C VAL A 332 0.82 8.55 10.28
N VAL A 333 1.31 7.59 11.07
CA VAL A 333 1.73 7.74 12.47
C VAL A 333 2.97 6.87 12.68
N ASP A 334 4.05 7.45 13.22
CA ASP A 334 5.29 6.71 13.56
C ASP A 334 5.79 5.79 12.44
N GLY A 335 5.68 6.22 11.17
CA GLY A 335 6.08 5.46 9.99
C GLY A 335 5.06 4.44 9.47
N PHE A 336 4.02 4.12 10.25
CA PHE A 336 2.89 3.30 9.80
C PHE A 336 1.89 4.16 9.05
N GLY A 337 1.31 3.64 7.98
CA GLY A 337 0.20 4.33 7.35
C GLY A 337 -0.93 3.43 6.90
N SER A 338 -2.11 4.04 6.81
CA SER A 338 -3.33 3.36 6.41
C SER A 338 -3.31 2.99 4.92
N GLN A 339 -4.31 2.22 4.50
CA GLN A 339 -4.70 2.21 3.09
C GLN A 339 -5.09 3.62 2.63
N THR A 340 -4.85 3.91 1.35
CA THR A 340 -5.31 5.15 0.72
C THR A 340 -6.82 5.08 0.50
N ARG A 341 -7.54 6.11 0.95
CA ARG A 341 -8.98 6.27 0.75
C ARG A 341 -9.24 7.35 -0.30
N SER A 342 -9.80 6.95 -1.43
CA SER A 342 -10.21 7.88 -2.49
C SER A 342 -11.53 8.54 -2.14
N VAL A 343 -11.55 9.87 -2.16
CA VAL A 343 -12.75 10.70 -2.00
C VAL A 343 -13.03 11.40 -3.32
N LEU A 344 -14.11 10.98 -3.98
CA LEU A 344 -14.53 11.53 -5.26
C LEU A 344 -15.38 12.80 -5.06
N VAL A 345 -15.06 13.87 -5.79
CA VAL A 345 -15.80 15.13 -5.67
C VAL A 345 -16.87 15.22 -6.74
N ARG A 346 -18.12 15.44 -6.32
CA ARG A 346 -19.23 15.83 -7.19
C ARG A 346 -19.48 17.34 -7.07
N PRO A 347 -19.19 18.12 -8.12
CA PRO A 347 -19.38 19.56 -8.06
C PRO A 347 -20.87 19.92 -8.09
N LEU A 348 -21.22 20.99 -7.39
CA LEU A 348 -22.53 21.61 -7.42
C LEU A 348 -22.50 22.79 -8.39
N VAL A 349 -23.33 22.74 -9.43
CA VAL A 349 -23.42 23.79 -10.44
C VAL A 349 -24.70 24.59 -10.23
N ARG A 350 -24.61 25.92 -10.19
CA ARG A 350 -25.78 26.81 -10.15
C ARG A 350 -25.73 27.83 -11.27
N ILE A 351 -26.88 28.09 -11.87
CA ILE A 351 -27.04 29.11 -12.92
C ILE A 351 -28.13 30.13 -12.58
N THR A 352 -27.98 31.32 -13.16
CA THR A 352 -28.96 32.41 -13.13
C THR A 352 -29.00 33.06 -14.50
N THR A 353 -30.20 33.40 -14.97
CA THR A 353 -30.45 34.03 -16.27
C THR A 353 -30.86 35.49 -16.09
N LYS A 354 -30.35 36.39 -16.94
CA LYS A 354 -30.72 37.81 -16.98
C LYS A 354 -30.92 38.26 -18.42
N ARG A 355 -32.11 38.76 -18.74
CA ARG A 355 -32.39 39.39 -20.04
C ARG A 355 -31.74 40.78 -20.08
N LEU A 356 -31.06 41.09 -21.17
CA LEU A 356 -30.41 42.37 -21.43
C LEU A 356 -31.33 43.27 -22.25
N ARG A 357 -31.08 44.59 -22.23
CA ARG A 357 -31.84 45.57 -23.04
C ARG A 357 -31.79 45.27 -24.54
N SER A 358 -30.72 44.63 -25.01
CA SER A 358 -30.55 44.20 -26.40
C SER A 358 -31.38 42.97 -26.80
N GLY A 359 -32.21 42.42 -25.91
CA GLY A 359 -32.96 41.18 -26.15
C GLY A 359 -32.14 39.90 -25.90
N ALA A 360 -30.80 39.99 -25.88
CA ALA A 360 -29.91 38.90 -25.49
C ALA A 360 -30.13 38.45 -24.04
N VAL A 361 -29.76 37.20 -23.72
CA VAL A 361 -29.76 36.68 -22.36
C VAL A 361 -28.34 36.38 -21.91
N LEU A 362 -27.97 36.92 -20.75
CA LEU A 362 -26.75 36.56 -20.04
C LEU A 362 -27.07 35.44 -19.04
N VAL A 363 -26.41 34.30 -19.21
CA VAL A 363 -26.42 33.21 -18.24
C VAL A 363 -25.13 33.28 -17.44
N THR A 364 -25.26 33.43 -16.13
CA THR A 364 -24.12 33.41 -15.20
C THR A 364 -24.22 32.16 -14.35
N GLY A 365 -23.09 31.59 -13.95
CA GLY A 365 -23.10 30.44 -13.07
C GLY A 365 -21.85 30.27 -12.23
N VAL A 366 -21.98 29.38 -11.26
CA VAL A 366 -20.93 29.00 -10.30
C VAL A 366 -20.85 27.48 -10.20
N VAL A 367 -19.63 26.97 -10.10
CA VAL A 367 -19.28 25.58 -9.80
C VAL A 367 -18.64 25.56 -8.42
N LYS A 368 -19.14 24.70 -7.53
CA LYS A 368 -18.63 24.50 -6.17
C LYS A 368 -18.25 23.04 -5.96
N PRO A 369 -16.99 22.71 -5.65
CA PRO A 369 -15.88 23.62 -5.45
C PRO A 369 -15.45 24.26 -6.79
N GLY A 370 -14.75 25.40 -6.72
CA GLY A 370 -14.25 26.07 -7.92
C GLY A 370 -13.21 25.20 -8.62
N LEU A 371 -13.56 24.69 -9.80
CA LEU A 371 -12.74 23.76 -10.57
C LEU A 371 -12.64 24.21 -12.02
N PRO A 372 -11.46 24.12 -12.64
CA PRO A 372 -11.34 24.38 -14.06
C PRO A 372 -12.05 23.30 -14.87
N GLY A 373 -12.63 23.69 -15.99
CA GLY A 373 -13.36 22.78 -16.86
C GLY A 373 -14.13 23.50 -17.94
N ARG A 374 -15.08 22.77 -18.54
CA ARG A 374 -15.94 23.26 -19.62
C ARG A 374 -17.40 23.21 -19.19
N ILE A 375 -18.14 24.26 -19.56
CA ILE A 375 -19.60 24.31 -19.42
C ILE A 375 -20.23 24.24 -20.80
N GLN A 376 -21.25 23.40 -20.91
CA GLN A 376 -22.19 23.40 -22.02
C GLN A 376 -23.55 23.80 -21.48
N LEU A 377 -24.18 24.82 -22.07
CA LEU A 377 -25.54 25.22 -21.72
C LEU A 377 -26.50 24.63 -22.73
N LEU A 378 -27.40 23.75 -22.28
CA LEU A 378 -28.38 23.08 -23.12
C LEU A 378 -29.78 23.53 -22.74
N ARG A 379 -30.68 23.60 -23.71
CA ARG A 379 -32.11 23.59 -23.44
C ARG A 379 -32.49 22.15 -23.06
N THR A 380 -33.35 21.94 -22.07
CA THR A 380 -33.67 20.59 -21.56
C THR A 380 -34.30 19.67 -22.61
N THR A 381 -34.78 20.24 -23.73
CA THR A 381 -35.37 19.52 -24.87
C THR A 381 -34.44 19.47 -26.09
N ALA A 382 -33.17 19.83 -25.95
CA ALA A 382 -32.23 19.91 -27.06
C ALA A 382 -30.94 19.13 -26.74
N ILE A 383 -30.42 18.45 -27.76
CA ILE A 383 -29.14 17.75 -27.70
C ILE A 383 -27.95 18.66 -28.04
N THR A 384 -28.19 19.75 -28.78
CA THR A 384 -27.15 20.71 -29.16
C THR A 384 -27.01 21.82 -28.12
N PRO A 385 -25.79 22.09 -27.62
CA PRO A 385 -25.56 23.21 -26.71
C PRO A 385 -25.93 24.56 -27.35
N SER A 386 -26.67 25.36 -26.61
CA SER A 386 -26.99 26.75 -26.97
C SER A 386 -25.83 27.70 -26.70
N GLY A 387 -24.87 27.30 -25.87
CA GLY A 387 -23.65 28.05 -25.60
C GLY A 387 -22.62 27.22 -24.86
N ARG A 388 -21.38 27.69 -24.87
CA ARG A 388 -20.24 27.05 -24.19
C ARG A 388 -19.41 28.11 -23.48
N ALA A 389 -18.76 27.72 -22.39
CA ALA A 389 -17.78 28.55 -21.69
C ALA A 389 -16.70 27.68 -21.04
N THR A 390 -15.55 28.27 -20.78
CA THR A 390 -14.55 27.72 -19.86
C THR A 390 -14.86 28.19 -18.45
N VAL A 391 -14.54 27.34 -17.47
CA VAL A 391 -14.60 27.66 -16.04
C VAL A 391 -13.16 27.72 -15.56
N SER A 392 -12.81 28.76 -14.80
CA SER A 392 -11.51 28.85 -14.13
C SER A 392 -11.57 28.22 -12.74
N THR A 393 -10.45 28.21 -12.02
CA THR A 393 -10.38 27.78 -10.60
C THR A 393 -11.30 28.57 -9.67
N SER A 394 -11.79 29.75 -10.08
CA SER A 394 -12.81 30.49 -9.34
C SER A 394 -14.21 29.84 -9.37
N GLY A 395 -14.43 28.86 -10.26
CA GLY A 395 -15.72 28.22 -10.48
C GLY A 395 -16.75 29.08 -11.21
N ARG A 396 -16.44 30.33 -11.55
CA ARG A 396 -17.39 31.25 -12.20
C ARG A 396 -17.36 31.12 -13.72
N PHE A 397 -18.53 31.24 -14.36
CA PHE A 397 -18.64 31.30 -15.82
C PHE A 397 -19.78 32.21 -16.28
N ARG A 398 -19.71 32.64 -17.54
CA ARG A 398 -20.72 33.48 -18.20
C ARG A 398 -20.91 33.04 -19.65
N ILE A 399 -22.15 33.01 -20.10
CA ILE A 399 -22.53 32.70 -21.49
C ILE A 399 -23.54 33.75 -21.95
N ARG A 400 -23.28 34.41 -23.07
CA ARG A 400 -24.23 35.35 -23.69
C ARG A 400 -24.92 34.65 -24.86
N LEU A 401 -26.25 34.61 -24.82
CA LEU A 401 -27.08 34.11 -25.91
C LEU A 401 -27.70 35.30 -26.64
N ALA A 402 -27.34 35.51 -27.91
CA ALA A 402 -27.87 36.63 -28.71
C ALA A 402 -29.38 36.46 -28.97
N ASN A 403 -29.78 35.30 -29.48
CA ASN A 403 -31.16 34.97 -29.86
C ASN A 403 -31.62 33.67 -29.17
N PRO A 404 -31.82 33.67 -27.83
CA PRO A 404 -32.19 32.46 -27.12
C PRO A 404 -33.63 32.05 -27.41
N LYS A 405 -33.86 30.77 -27.70
CA LYS A 405 -35.21 30.20 -27.72
C LYS A 405 -35.79 30.20 -26.30
N ARG A 406 -37.10 30.37 -26.17
CA ARG A 406 -37.79 30.23 -24.87
C ARG A 406 -37.65 28.79 -24.34
N GLY A 407 -37.60 28.63 -23.02
CA GLY A 407 -37.59 27.31 -22.39
C GLY A 407 -36.71 27.18 -21.15
N ARG A 408 -36.56 25.95 -20.68
CA ARG A 408 -35.69 25.59 -19.55
C ARG A 408 -34.29 25.25 -20.05
N TYR A 409 -33.29 25.76 -19.36
CA TYR A 409 -31.88 25.60 -19.66
C TYR A 409 -31.15 24.95 -18.49
N GLN A 410 -30.20 24.07 -18.77
CA GLN A 410 -29.33 23.43 -17.80
C GLN A 410 -27.88 23.52 -18.27
N ALA A 411 -26.97 23.79 -17.34
CA ALA A 411 -25.54 23.72 -17.59
C ALA A 411 -25.00 22.35 -17.23
N ILE A 412 -24.19 21.78 -18.12
CA ILE A 412 -23.40 20.56 -17.89
C ILE A 412 -21.96 21.00 -17.71
N PHE A 413 -21.40 20.74 -16.52
CA PHE A 413 -20.01 20.96 -16.20
C PHE A 413 -19.21 19.69 -16.40
N THR A 414 -18.16 19.77 -17.22
CA THR A 414 -17.16 18.73 -17.37
C THR A 414 -15.84 19.25 -16.81
N PRO A 415 -15.34 18.70 -15.69
CA PRO A 415 -14.07 19.12 -15.12
C PRO A 415 -12.90 18.82 -16.07
N ALA A 416 -11.82 19.57 -15.93
CA ALA A 416 -10.57 19.25 -16.63
C ALA A 416 -9.88 18.06 -15.94
N GLY A 417 -9.61 16.98 -16.68
CA GLY A 417 -9.06 15.74 -16.16
C GLY A 417 -9.95 15.07 -15.10
N ASP A 418 -9.37 14.20 -14.28
CA ASP A 418 -10.09 13.37 -13.31
C ASP A 418 -10.33 14.05 -11.96
N ARG A 419 -10.39 15.39 -11.99
CA ARG A 419 -10.48 16.24 -10.78
C ARG A 419 -11.81 16.14 -10.05
N ALA A 420 -12.87 15.71 -10.73
CA ALA A 420 -14.20 15.63 -10.18
C ALA A 420 -15.12 14.85 -11.12
N GLU A 421 -16.30 14.51 -10.65
CA GLU A 421 -17.36 14.00 -11.52
C GLU A 421 -17.95 15.11 -12.39
N ARG A 422 -18.55 14.67 -13.50
CA ARG A 422 -19.43 15.51 -14.29
C ARG A 422 -20.65 15.92 -13.45
N ALA A 423 -21.10 17.16 -13.62
CA ALA A 423 -22.27 17.66 -12.89
C ALA A 423 -23.22 18.46 -13.76
N THR A 424 -24.49 18.46 -13.38
CA THR A 424 -25.55 19.25 -14.00
C THR A 424 -26.02 20.34 -13.03
N SER A 425 -26.43 21.48 -13.57
CA SER A 425 -26.96 22.58 -12.77
C SER A 425 -28.44 22.40 -12.43
N ASN A 426 -28.94 23.28 -11.55
CA ASN A 426 -30.37 23.63 -11.54
C ASN A 426 -30.82 24.11 -12.94
N THR A 427 -32.13 24.09 -13.20
CA THR A 427 -32.67 24.66 -14.43
C THR A 427 -32.89 26.16 -14.29
N GLY A 428 -32.55 26.91 -15.33
CA GLY A 428 -32.89 28.33 -15.51
C GLY A 428 -33.95 28.49 -16.58
N VAL A 429 -34.91 29.39 -16.37
CA VAL A 429 -35.98 29.64 -17.36
C VAL A 429 -35.67 30.91 -18.14
N ILE A 430 -35.78 30.82 -19.47
CA ILE A 430 -35.80 31.97 -20.36
C ILE A 430 -37.22 32.12 -20.88
N ARG A 431 -37.88 33.21 -20.48
CA ARG A 431 -39.23 33.61 -20.91
C ARG A 431 -39.17 34.54 -22.11
#